data_AF-A0A1Q6RRF0-F1
#
_entry.id   AF-A0A1Q6RRF0-F1
#
_cell.length_a   1.000
_cell.length_b   1.000
_cell.length_c   1.000
_cell.angle_alpha   90.00
_cell.angle_beta   90.00
_cell.angle_gamma   90.00
#
_symmetry.space_group_name_H-M   'P 1'
#
loop_
_entity.id
_entity.type
_entity.pdbx_description
1 polymer ?
#
loop_
_entity_poly.entity_id
_entity_poly.type
_entity_poly.pdbx_seq_one_letter_code
_entity_poly.pdbx_strand_id
1 'polypeptide(L)'
;MKNWIRVIVALNSRLDALTEKIDEEVSLMSTSLYEPTMDLINDIIALNDKKVKLINLRILHDTIKDALLPNEYILLKKVSTGHSFAELAERTGINKGNAYRLFCKCADKAAAALESLGFTSEKLGKEYNDVPIVRRLYLRLNKEVNSA
;
A
#
# COMPACT_ATOMS: atom_id res chain seq x y z
N MET A 1 -9.17 3.68 8.09
CA MET A 1 -7.75 3.31 8.27
C MET A 1 -7.42 1.85 7.94
N LYS A 2 -8.17 0.86 8.44
CA LYS A 2 -7.91 -0.58 8.20
C LYS A 2 -7.73 -0.97 6.72
N ASN A 3 -8.55 -0.41 5.83
CA ASN A 3 -8.40 -0.64 4.38
C ASN A 3 -7.11 -0.04 3.80
N TRP A 4 -6.69 1.13 4.28
CA TRP A 4 -5.43 1.74 3.85
C TRP A 4 -4.21 0.90 4.26
N ILE A 5 -4.23 0.36 5.47
CA ILE A 5 -3.18 -0.55 5.95
C ILE A 5 -3.11 -1.80 5.04
N ARG A 6 -4.26 -2.39 4.71
CA ARG A 6 -4.31 -3.52 3.76
C ARG A 6 -3.75 -3.14 2.40
N VAL A 7 -4.10 -1.95 1.89
CA VAL A 7 -3.58 -1.45 0.59
C VAL A 7 -2.06 -1.30 0.63
N ILE A 8 -1.50 -0.65 1.65
CA ILE A 8 -0.06 -0.42 1.80
C ILE A 8 0.68 -1.76 1.86
N VAL A 9 0.19 -2.71 2.67
CA VAL A 9 0.78 -4.04 2.82
C VAL A 9 0.67 -4.87 1.54
N ALA A 10 -0.47 -4.81 0.84
CA ALA A 10 -0.69 -5.53 -0.41
C ALA A 10 0.12 -4.96 -1.57
N LEU A 11 0.40 -3.65 -1.56
CA LEU A 11 1.12 -2.97 -2.62
C LEU A 11 2.63 -3.22 -2.55
N ASN A 12 3.18 -3.49 -1.36
CA ASN A 12 4.62 -3.59 -1.14
C ASN A 12 5.35 -4.54 -2.09
N SER A 13 4.77 -5.71 -2.39
CA SER A 13 5.36 -6.67 -3.34
C SER A 13 5.47 -6.16 -4.78
N ARG A 14 4.84 -5.03 -5.10
CA ARG A 14 4.81 -4.42 -6.42
C ARG A 14 5.52 -3.07 -6.45
N LEU A 15 5.92 -2.51 -5.31
CA LEU A 15 6.49 -1.17 -5.24
C LEU A 15 7.81 -1.08 -6.01
N ASP A 16 8.71 -2.03 -5.82
CA ASP A 16 10.04 -2.02 -6.47
C ASP A 16 9.91 -2.06 -8.01
N ALA A 17 9.09 -2.98 -8.52
CA ALA A 17 8.84 -3.11 -9.96
C ALA A 17 8.12 -1.88 -10.55
N LEU A 18 7.36 -1.12 -9.74
CA LEU A 18 6.72 0.13 -10.20
C LEU A 18 7.71 1.29 -10.21
N THR A 19 8.60 1.37 -9.23
CA THR A 19 9.64 2.40 -9.19
C THR A 19 10.67 2.21 -10.30
N GLU A 20 11.06 0.96 -10.58
CA GLU A 20 12.00 0.63 -11.67
C GLU A 20 11.44 1.01 -13.04
N LYS A 21 10.16 0.71 -13.29
CA LYS A 21 9.49 1.12 -14.54
C LYS A 21 9.46 2.64 -14.75
N ILE A 22 9.26 3.40 -13.67
CA ILE A 22 9.31 4.87 -13.77
C ILE A 22 10.74 5.32 -14.11
N ASP A 23 11.76 4.68 -13.54
CA ASP A 23 13.16 5.00 -13.82
C ASP A 23 13.55 4.67 -15.27
N GLU A 24 13.06 3.55 -15.81
CA GLU A 24 13.20 3.21 -17.23
C GLU A 24 12.52 4.24 -18.14
N GLU A 25 11.29 4.64 -17.81
CA GLU A 25 10.51 5.62 -18.58
C GLU A 25 11.16 7.00 -18.58
N VAL A 26 11.62 7.48 -17.41
CA VAL A 26 12.36 8.75 -17.29
C VAL A 26 13.69 8.68 -18.05
N SER A 27 14.41 7.57 -17.97
CA SER A 27 15.67 7.37 -18.70
C SER A 27 15.45 7.47 -20.21
N LEU A 28 14.47 6.74 -20.74
CA LEU A 28 14.09 6.79 -22.16
C LEU A 28 13.75 8.22 -22.61
N MET A 29 12.91 8.93 -21.85
CA MET A 29 12.51 10.31 -22.15
C MET A 29 13.71 11.28 -22.13
N SER A 30 14.63 11.10 -21.19
CA SER A 30 15.84 11.94 -21.06
C SER A 30 16.87 11.71 -22.18
N THR A 31 16.83 10.55 -22.83
CA THR A 31 17.73 10.18 -23.95
C THR A 31 17.18 10.53 -25.34
N SER A 32 16.01 11.17 -25.41
CA SER A 32 15.44 11.66 -26.66
C SER A 32 16.43 12.60 -27.39
N LEU A 33 16.67 12.34 -28.68
CA LEU A 33 17.55 13.14 -29.56
C LEU A 33 16.99 14.53 -29.91
N TYR A 34 15.78 14.86 -29.46
CA TYR A 34 15.12 16.15 -29.72
C TYR A 34 15.29 17.11 -28.54
N GLU A 35 15.34 18.42 -28.83
CA GLU A 35 15.34 19.46 -27.78
C GLU A 35 14.17 19.22 -26.80
N PRO A 36 14.42 19.22 -25.48
CA PRO A 36 13.36 19.02 -24.50
C PRO A 36 12.32 20.12 -24.63
N THR A 37 11.10 19.74 -25.00
CA THR A 37 9.96 20.65 -24.93
C THR A 37 9.58 20.87 -23.47
N MET A 38 8.98 22.02 -23.14
CA MET A 38 8.44 22.27 -21.80
C MET A 38 7.44 21.18 -21.37
N ASP A 39 6.72 20.58 -22.33
CA ASP A 39 5.80 19.47 -22.09
C ASP A 39 6.55 18.20 -21.64
N LEU A 40 7.67 17.86 -22.29
CA LEU A 40 8.49 16.71 -21.89
C LEU A 40 9.04 16.87 -20.47
N ILE A 41 9.47 18.08 -20.12
CA ILE A 41 9.95 18.40 -18.76
C ILE A 41 8.82 18.23 -17.74
N ASN A 42 7.62 18.72 -18.04
CA ASN A 42 6.46 18.57 -17.16
C ASN A 42 6.08 17.09 -16.97
N ASP A 43 6.15 16.28 -18.02
CA ASP A 43 5.89 14.84 -17.94
C ASP A 43 6.92 14.12 -17.06
N ILE A 44 8.21 14.45 -17.18
CA ILE A 44 9.27 13.91 -16.31
C ILE A 44 9.04 14.31 -14.85
N ILE A 45 8.64 15.56 -14.58
CA ILE A 45 8.30 16.02 -13.23
C ILE A 45 7.13 15.21 -12.67
N ALA A 46 6.06 15.00 -13.46
CA ALA A 46 4.91 14.22 -13.03
C ALA A 46 5.26 12.75 -12.73
N LEU A 47 6.15 12.15 -13.52
CA LEU A 47 6.68 10.79 -13.26
C LEU A 47 7.50 10.74 -11.97
N ASN A 48 8.35 11.73 -11.72
CA ASN A 48 9.12 11.83 -10.49
C ASN A 48 8.23 12.02 -9.25
N ASP A 49 7.20 12.86 -9.33
CA ASP A 49 6.23 13.04 -8.24
C ASP A 49 5.53 11.72 -7.91
N LYS A 50 5.15 10.94 -8.93
CA LYS A 50 4.58 9.61 -8.76
C LYS A 50 5.57 8.64 -8.13
N LYS A 51 6.85 8.69 -8.50
CA LYS A 51 7.92 7.89 -7.85
C LYS A 51 8.05 8.22 -6.37
N VAL A 52 8.06 9.52 -6.01
CA VAL A 52 8.12 9.97 -4.61
C VAL A 52 6.95 9.38 -3.82
N LYS A 53 5.73 9.40 -4.37
CA LYS A 53 4.56 8.79 -3.71
C LYS A 53 4.75 7.28 -3.48
N LEU A 54 5.30 6.55 -4.45
CA LEU A 54 5.55 5.10 -4.29
C LEU A 54 6.62 4.82 -3.22
N ILE A 55 7.68 5.63 -3.16
CA ILE A 55 8.72 5.52 -2.13
C ILE A 55 8.11 5.82 -0.74
N ASN A 56 7.28 6.85 -0.63
CA ASN A 56 6.59 7.16 0.61
C ASN A 56 5.70 5.99 1.07
N LEU A 57 4.98 5.33 0.15
CA LEU A 57 4.21 4.12 0.49
C LEU A 57 5.09 2.98 1.02
N ARG A 58 6.34 2.85 0.55
CA ARG A 58 7.31 1.89 1.09
C ARG A 58 7.70 2.24 2.53
N ILE A 59 7.97 3.51 2.81
CA ILE A 59 8.29 3.98 4.17
C ILE A 59 7.11 3.71 5.12
N LEU A 60 5.88 3.98 4.68
CA LEU A 60 4.68 3.68 5.47
C LEU A 60 4.51 2.17 5.69
N HIS A 61 4.83 1.35 4.70
CA HIS A 61 4.86 -0.10 4.83
C HIS A 61 5.86 -0.55 5.90
N ASP A 62 7.08 -0.03 5.87
CA ASP A 62 8.12 -0.41 6.82
C ASP A 62 7.76 0.03 8.24
N THR A 63 7.15 1.22 8.38
CA THR A 63 6.58 1.68 9.64
C THR A 63 5.53 0.71 10.19
N ILE A 64 4.62 0.21 9.34
CA ILE A 64 3.62 -0.81 9.74
C ILE A 64 4.31 -2.09 10.19
N LYS A 65 5.32 -2.54 9.45
CA LYS A 65 6.05 -3.78 9.72
C LYS A 65 6.78 -3.71 11.06
N ASP A 66 7.43 -2.59 11.35
CA ASP A 66 8.20 -2.39 12.58
C ASP A 66 7.30 -2.19 13.81
N ALA A 67 6.06 -1.72 13.61
CA ALA A 67 5.07 -1.57 14.68
C ALA A 67 4.43 -2.90 15.13
N LEU A 68 4.68 -4.01 14.42
CA LEU A 68 4.00 -5.29 14.63
C LEU A 68 4.99 -6.41 14.95
N LEU A 69 4.54 -7.38 15.75
CA LEU A 69 5.29 -8.62 15.91
C LEU A 69 5.32 -9.42 14.59
N PRO A 70 6.34 -10.26 14.35
CA PRO A 70 6.45 -11.03 13.11
C PRO A 70 5.18 -11.83 12.75
N ASN A 71 4.56 -12.46 13.75
CA ASN A 71 3.32 -13.24 13.56
C ASN A 71 2.10 -12.34 13.26
N GLU A 72 2.03 -11.16 13.89
CA GLU A 72 0.98 -10.17 13.65
C GLU A 72 1.08 -9.62 12.21
N TYR A 73 2.31 -9.34 11.77
CA TYR A 73 2.57 -8.89 10.40
C TYR A 73 2.25 -9.98 9.37
N ILE A 74 2.60 -11.25 9.62
CA ILE A 74 2.25 -12.38 8.72
C ILE A 74 0.73 -12.51 8.58
N LEU A 75 -0.02 -12.39 9.68
CA LEU A 75 -1.48 -12.39 9.65
C LEU A 75 -2.01 -11.24 8.78
N LEU A 76 -1.54 -10.02 9.04
CA LEU A 76 -1.94 -8.82 8.30
C LEU A 76 -1.63 -8.96 6.80
N LYS A 77 -0.46 -9.47 6.45
CA LYS A 77 -0.04 -9.73 5.07
C LYS A 77 -0.96 -10.72 4.37
N LYS A 78 -1.28 -11.85 5.00
CA LYS A 78 -2.17 -12.88 4.42
C LYS A 78 -3.57 -12.34 4.14
N VAL A 79 -4.15 -11.59 5.08
CA VAL A 79 -5.47 -10.94 4.89
C VAL A 79 -5.41 -9.87 3.79
N SER A 80 -4.28 -9.17 3.68
CA SER A 80 -4.09 -8.13 2.65
C SER A 80 -3.89 -8.71 1.25
N THR A 81 -3.40 -9.95 1.14
CA THR A 81 -3.25 -10.67 -0.13
C THR A 81 -4.46 -11.51 -0.53
N GLY A 82 -5.55 -11.47 0.25
CA GLY A 82 -6.82 -12.10 -0.12
C GLY A 82 -7.13 -13.42 0.58
N HIS A 83 -6.33 -13.85 1.57
CA HIS A 83 -6.69 -15.03 2.35
C HIS A 83 -7.89 -14.74 3.25
N SER A 84 -8.80 -15.69 3.34
CA SER A 84 -9.98 -15.54 4.18
C SER A 84 -9.65 -15.79 5.66
N PHE A 85 -10.47 -15.23 6.56
CA PHE A 85 -10.36 -15.53 7.98
C PHE A 85 -10.63 -17.01 8.31
N ALA A 86 -11.34 -17.73 7.44
CA ALA A 86 -11.57 -19.17 7.58
C ALA A 86 -10.29 -19.97 7.29
N GLU A 87 -9.56 -19.64 6.23
CA GLU A 87 -8.27 -20.27 5.90
C GLU A 87 -7.22 -19.99 6.96
N LEU A 88 -7.24 -18.79 7.54
CA LEU A 88 -6.37 -18.43 8.64
C LEU A 88 -6.72 -19.21 9.90
N ALA A 89 -8.00 -19.31 10.24
CA ALA A 89 -8.51 -20.06 11.37
C ALA A 89 -8.09 -21.54 11.32
N GLU A 90 -8.24 -22.18 10.16
CA GLU A 90 -7.87 -23.58 9.94
C GLU A 90 -6.37 -23.82 10.11
N ARG A 91 -5.53 -22.92 9.59
CA ARG A 91 -4.06 -23.04 9.68
C ARG A 91 -3.48 -22.71 11.04
N THR A 92 -4.19 -21.94 11.87
CA THR A 92 -3.68 -21.47 13.17
C THR A 92 -4.42 -22.08 14.36
N GLY A 93 -5.45 -22.89 14.12
CA GLY A 93 -6.23 -23.57 15.16
C GLY A 93 -7.12 -22.63 16.00
N ILE A 94 -7.31 -21.38 15.57
CA ILE A 94 -8.17 -20.39 16.22
C ILE A 94 -9.47 -20.23 15.46
N ASN A 95 -10.58 -19.94 16.15
CA ASN A 95 -11.86 -19.72 15.47
C ASN A 95 -11.84 -18.45 14.59
N LYS A 96 -12.73 -18.40 13.58
CA LYS A 96 -12.85 -17.27 12.63
C LYS A 96 -13.02 -15.91 13.33
N GLY A 97 -13.79 -15.85 14.40
CA GLY A 97 -14.03 -14.62 15.17
C GLY A 97 -12.78 -14.10 15.88
N ASN A 98 -11.96 -15.00 16.41
CA ASN A 98 -10.69 -14.68 17.05
C ASN A 98 -9.65 -14.24 16.01
N ALA A 99 -9.61 -14.87 14.83
CA ALA A 99 -8.78 -14.43 13.72
C ALA A 99 -9.13 -13.01 13.27
N TYR A 100 -10.43 -12.68 13.18
CA TYR A 100 -10.89 -11.32 12.87
C TYR A 100 -10.54 -10.30 13.96
N ARG A 101 -10.74 -10.64 15.24
CA ARG A 101 -10.36 -9.77 16.37
C ARG A 101 -8.86 -9.51 16.40
N LEU A 102 -8.06 -10.54 16.16
CA LEU A 102 -6.60 -10.42 16.11
C LEU A 102 -6.18 -9.51 14.95
N PHE A 103 -6.78 -9.68 13.76
CA PHE A 103 -6.57 -8.77 12.64
C PHE A 103 -6.93 -7.33 12.99
N CYS A 104 -8.08 -7.09 13.63
CA CYS A 104 -8.48 -5.74 14.03
C CYS A 104 -7.44 -5.11 14.97
N LYS A 105 -6.98 -5.85 15.99
CA LYS A 105 -5.92 -5.37 16.89
C LYS A 105 -4.62 -5.04 16.15
N CYS A 106 -4.20 -5.88 15.21
CA CYS A 106 -3.01 -5.62 14.40
C CYS A 106 -3.19 -4.37 13.53
N ALA A 107 -4.36 -4.22 12.90
CA ALA A 107 -4.67 -3.05 12.09
C ALA A 107 -4.77 -1.77 12.94
N ASP A 108 -5.26 -1.86 14.18
CA ASP A 108 -5.35 -0.70 15.07
C ASP A 108 -3.96 -0.27 15.58
N LYS A 109 -3.06 -1.22 15.88
CA LYS A 109 -1.63 -0.94 16.17
C LYS A 109 -0.93 -0.26 14.99
N ALA A 110 -1.09 -0.82 13.80
CA ALA A 110 -0.54 -0.24 12.57
C ALA A 110 -1.13 1.15 12.28
N ALA A 111 -2.43 1.36 12.54
CA ALA A 111 -3.07 2.66 12.40
C ALA A 111 -2.45 3.70 13.35
N ALA A 112 -2.27 3.35 14.62
CA ALA A 112 -1.65 4.24 15.60
C ALA A 112 -0.22 4.65 15.21
N ALA A 113 0.57 3.71 14.64
CA ALA A 113 1.92 3.99 14.15
C ALA A 113 1.94 4.93 12.93
N LEU A 114 0.93 4.87 12.06
CA LEU A 114 0.81 5.80 10.93
C LEU A 114 0.26 7.17 11.37
N GLU A 115 -0.69 7.19 12.30
CA GLU A 115 -1.27 8.41 12.83
C GLU A 115 -0.24 9.23 13.63
N SER A 116 0.71 8.60 14.32
CA SER A 116 1.82 9.30 14.98
C SER A 116 2.76 10.01 14.01
N LEU A 117 2.83 9.55 12.75
CA LEU A 117 3.52 10.23 11.64
C LEU A 117 2.63 11.26 10.93
N GLY A 118 1.40 11.49 11.42
CA GLY A 118 0.43 12.41 10.84
C GLY A 118 -0.30 11.87 9.61
N PHE A 119 -0.27 10.55 9.35
CA PHE A 119 -0.99 9.91 8.25
C PHE A 119 -2.36 9.40 8.70
N THR A 120 -3.37 10.25 8.54
CA THR A 120 -4.76 9.87 8.73
C THR A 120 -5.34 9.22 7.48
N SER A 121 -6.47 8.51 7.63
CA SER A 121 -7.21 7.91 6.51
C SER A 121 -7.62 8.93 5.44
N GLU A 122 -7.87 10.19 5.84
CA GLU A 122 -8.22 11.28 4.94
C GLU A 122 -7.00 11.78 4.17
N LYS A 123 -5.87 12.00 4.86
CA LYS A 123 -4.61 12.42 4.24
C LYS A 123 -4.14 11.40 3.21
N LEU A 124 -4.20 10.11 3.55
CA LEU A 124 -3.88 9.03 2.61
C LEU A 124 -4.79 9.04 1.38
N GLY A 125 -6.08 9.32 1.58
CA GLY A 125 -7.04 9.46 0.48
C GLY A 125 -6.75 10.65 -0.43
N LYS A 126 -6.31 11.78 0.13
CA LYS A 126 -5.94 12.97 -0.66
C LYS A 126 -4.64 12.77 -1.43
N GLU A 127 -3.64 12.14 -0.81
CA GLU A 127 -2.29 12.04 -1.38
C GLU A 127 -2.10 10.89 -2.37
N TYR A 128 -2.84 9.78 -2.23
CA TYR A 128 -2.56 8.54 -2.98
C TYR A 128 -3.71 8.02 -3.85
N ASN A 129 -4.91 8.61 -3.82
CA ASN A 129 -6.02 8.14 -4.67
C ASN A 129 -5.84 8.47 -6.16
N ASP A 130 -4.99 9.44 -6.48
CA ASP A 130 -4.62 9.79 -7.84
C ASP A 130 -3.71 8.72 -8.47
N VAL A 131 -3.03 7.91 -7.66
CA VAL A 131 -2.23 6.77 -8.13
C VAL A 131 -3.15 5.61 -8.53
N PRO A 132 -3.28 5.25 -9.83
CA PRO A 132 -4.33 4.34 -10.30
C PRO A 132 -4.27 2.94 -9.67
N ILE A 133 -3.07 2.42 -9.40
CA ILE A 133 -2.89 1.11 -8.79
C ILE A 133 -3.36 1.08 -7.33
N VAL A 134 -3.12 2.16 -6.58
CA VAL A 134 -3.56 2.33 -5.19
C VAL A 134 -5.08 2.41 -5.15
N ARG A 135 -5.68 3.25 -6.00
CA ARG A 135 -7.14 3.39 -6.10
C ARG A 135 -7.84 2.06 -6.41
N ARG A 136 -7.33 1.30 -7.38
CA ARG A 136 -7.89 -0.02 -7.74
C ARG A 136 -7.82 -1.01 -6.58
N LEU A 137 -6.68 -1.06 -5.88
CA LEU A 137 -6.48 -1.89 -4.70
C LEU A 137 -7.46 -1.51 -3.58
N TYR A 138 -7.59 -0.22 -3.30
CA TYR A 138 -8.50 0.29 -2.28
C TYR A 138 -9.95 -0.10 -2.56
N LEU A 139 -10.44 0.10 -3.79
CA LEU A 139 -11.80 -0.25 -4.18
C LEU A 139 -12.09 -1.75 -4.08
N ARG A 140 -11.14 -2.59 -4.51
CA ARG A 140 -11.27 -4.05 -4.40
C ARG A 140 -11.37 -4.51 -2.95
N LEU A 141 -10.45 -4.05 -2.10
CA LEU A 141 -10.40 -4.46 -0.70
C LEU A 141 -11.60 -3.91 0.10
N ASN A 142 -12.16 -2.77 -0.31
CA ASN A 142 -13.38 -2.23 0.30
C ASN A 142 -14.63 -3.02 -0.07
N LYS A 143 -14.71 -3.54 -1.31
CA LYS A 143 -15.82 -4.42 -1.73
C LYS A 143 -15.84 -5.74 -0.94
N GLU A 144 -14.68 -6.36 -0.73
CA GLU A 144 -14.55 -7.60 0.04
C GLU A 144 -15.02 -7.48 1.49
N VAL A 145 -14.90 -6.29 2.10
CA VAL A 145 -15.36 -6.04 3.47
C VAL A 145 -16.88 -5.90 3.55
N ASN A 146 -17.54 -5.47 2.47
CA ASN A 146 -19.00 -5.32 2.42
C ASN A 146 -19.73 -6.59 1.98
N SER A 147 -19.00 -7.59 1.48
CA SER A 147 -19.53 -8.90 1.08
C SER A 147 -19.16 -10.03 2.05
N ALA A 148 -18.57 -9.72 3.21
CA ALA A 148 -18.21 -10.64 4.28
C ALA A 148 -19.03 -10.37 5.55
#